data_AF-A0A433ZUZ5-F1
#
_entry.id   AF-A0A433ZUZ5-F1
#
_cell.length_a   1.000
_cell.length_b   1.000
_cell.length_c   1.000
_cell.angle_alpha   90.00
_cell.angle_beta   90.00
_cell.angle_gamma   90.00
#
_symmetry.space_group_name_H-M   'P 1'
#
loop_
_entity.id
_entity.type
_entity.pdbx_description
1 polymer ?
#
loop_
_entity_poly.entity_id
_entity_poly.type
_entity_poly.pdbx_seq_one_letter_code
_entity_poly.pdbx_strand_id
1 'polypeptide(L)'
;MKTYWWQAKIDDYQQWHSLLVRVNPETVNEDAPALLSGHNSRMQLQLYGAPLFWATVLRDHCGVWLIYNQEHPGQRNLLSPIRAQQAEKITALPSEEQTPQWCRYFARDLQERSSPLLAAGEWLLRPLNIVPPSAPYIVSAPQPREKWRFRSPVTKGISGADWQLYSEDLPDLQSPERVMFVDWWFGGYLLLPRYTAEPQSSRLKYWRKIAREGKLPPVLIWYISGLASYLILDGHLRLQAAYDENIPPSFIVLSQYHECSYEPDPDAIEKVQQALAHQMRKNPHPDVSGINQTLISLYQTRYGRHSTRSRAILGNGNAWEEDVSRYLHRHQDTGHLAAILQRTEETE
;
A
#
# COMPACT_ATOMS: atom_id res chain seq x y z
N MET A 1 -26.09 -18.10 3.36
CA MET A 1 -24.92 -17.92 4.25
C MET A 1 -23.74 -17.60 3.34
N LYS A 2 -23.20 -16.37 3.34
CA LYS A 2 -22.03 -16.05 2.50
C LYS A 2 -20.81 -16.75 3.12
N THR A 3 -20.17 -17.65 2.39
CA THR A 3 -18.96 -18.33 2.85
C THR A 3 -17.78 -17.38 2.70
N TYR A 4 -17.36 -16.74 3.78
CA TYR A 4 -16.13 -15.95 3.80
C TYR A 4 -14.95 -16.91 3.80
N TRP A 5 -14.09 -16.81 2.79
CA TRP A 5 -12.83 -17.54 2.79
C TRP A 5 -11.69 -16.57 3.09
N TRP A 6 -11.17 -16.67 4.32
CA TRP A 6 -9.91 -16.06 4.71
C TRP A 6 -9.01 -17.09 5.37
N GLN A 7 -7.70 -16.86 5.28
CA GLN A 7 -6.67 -17.70 5.89
C GLN A 7 -5.68 -16.81 6.64
N ALA A 8 -5.49 -17.08 7.92
CA ALA A 8 -4.39 -16.48 8.67
C ALA A 8 -3.06 -17.02 8.13
N LYS A 9 -2.13 -16.12 7.79
CA LYS A 9 -0.77 -16.49 7.43
C LYS A 9 0.13 -16.29 8.65
N ILE A 10 0.78 -17.39 9.01
CA ILE A 10 1.64 -17.55 10.17
C ILE A 10 3.00 -17.97 9.61
N ASP A 11 4.08 -17.42 10.16
CA ASP A 11 5.43 -17.77 9.74
C ASP A 11 5.96 -19.03 10.47
N ASP A 12 7.19 -19.42 10.14
CA ASP A 12 7.84 -20.61 10.71
C ASP A 12 8.04 -20.52 12.24
N TYR A 13 7.97 -19.31 12.81
CA TYR A 13 8.06 -19.05 14.25
C TYR A 13 6.71 -19.00 14.96
N GLN A 14 5.63 -19.44 14.29
CA GLN A 14 4.26 -19.38 14.80
C GLN A 14 3.76 -17.94 15.04
N GLN A 15 4.36 -16.94 14.39
CA GLN A 15 3.92 -15.55 14.49
C GLN A 15 2.96 -15.20 13.36
N TRP A 16 1.82 -14.61 13.73
CA TRP A 16 0.86 -14.10 12.76
C TRP A 16 1.44 -12.88 12.03
N HIS A 17 1.30 -12.84 10.70
CA HIS A 17 1.84 -11.72 9.92
C HIS A 17 0.88 -11.12 8.88
N SER A 18 -0.18 -11.82 8.48
CA SER A 18 -1.18 -11.26 7.57
C SER A 18 -2.46 -12.12 7.50
N LEU A 19 -3.51 -11.54 6.93
CA LEU A 19 -4.73 -12.24 6.57
C LEU A 19 -4.85 -12.33 5.04
N LEU A 20 -4.85 -13.55 4.50
CA LEU A 20 -5.18 -13.83 3.11
C LEU A 20 -6.70 -13.87 2.96
N VAL A 21 -7.21 -13.19 1.94
CA VAL A 21 -8.62 -13.10 1.58
C VAL A 21 -8.76 -13.57 0.13
N ARG A 22 -9.68 -14.50 -0.14
CA ARG A 22 -10.01 -14.91 -1.50
C ARG A 22 -11.32 -14.29 -1.95
N VAL A 23 -11.30 -13.69 -3.13
CA VAL A 23 -12.48 -13.10 -3.78
C VAL A 23 -12.83 -13.94 -5.00
N ASN A 24 -14.03 -14.52 -4.98
CA ASN A 24 -14.50 -15.40 -6.05
C ASN A 24 -14.70 -14.59 -7.35
N PRO A 25 -14.19 -15.03 -8.51
CA PRO A 25 -14.47 -14.42 -9.81
C PRO A 25 -15.93 -14.09 -10.08
N GLU A 26 -16.87 -14.92 -9.63
CA GLU A 26 -18.31 -14.74 -9.86
C GLU A 26 -18.91 -13.55 -9.08
N THR A 27 -18.18 -13.03 -8.09
CA THR A 27 -18.62 -11.90 -7.25
C THR A 27 -18.13 -10.54 -7.77
N VAL A 28 -17.41 -10.52 -8.89
CA VAL A 28 -16.75 -9.32 -9.41
C VAL A 28 -17.64 -8.59 -10.41
N ASN A 29 -17.76 -7.29 -10.21
CA ASN A 29 -18.44 -6.37 -11.12
C ASN A 29 -17.39 -5.52 -11.87
N GLU A 30 -17.74 -5.01 -13.05
CA GLU A 30 -16.92 -4.08 -13.85
C GLU A 30 -16.61 -2.76 -13.11
N ASP A 31 -17.39 -2.43 -12.07
CA ASP A 31 -17.25 -1.21 -11.26
C ASP A 31 -16.10 -1.24 -10.24
N ALA A 32 -15.41 -2.38 -10.09
CA ALA A 32 -14.30 -2.49 -9.15
C ALA A 32 -13.15 -1.53 -9.53
N PRO A 33 -12.46 -0.92 -8.55
CA PRO A 33 -11.33 -0.05 -8.83
C PRO A 33 -10.29 -0.74 -9.71
N ALA A 34 -9.88 -0.09 -10.79
CA ALA A 34 -8.99 -0.68 -11.77
C ALA A 34 -7.95 0.34 -12.22
N LEU A 35 -6.71 -0.12 -12.39
CA LEU A 35 -5.67 0.66 -13.03
C LEU A 35 -5.79 0.47 -14.54
N LEU A 36 -6.19 1.49 -15.29
CA LEU A 36 -6.10 1.48 -16.74
C LEU A 36 -4.69 1.89 -17.15
N SER A 37 -4.09 1.16 -18.08
CA SER A 37 -2.78 1.46 -18.67
C SER A 37 -2.92 1.60 -20.17
N GLY A 38 -2.38 2.67 -20.73
CA GLY A 38 -2.52 3.01 -22.14
C GLY A 38 -1.20 3.34 -22.81
N HIS A 39 -1.31 3.87 -24.02
CA HIS A 39 -0.17 4.33 -24.80
C HIS A 39 0.69 5.35 -24.03
N ASN A 40 1.99 5.36 -24.30
CA ASN A 40 2.96 6.25 -23.64
C ASN A 40 2.99 6.17 -22.11
N SER A 41 2.79 4.97 -21.53
CA SER A 41 2.80 4.75 -20.09
C SER A 41 1.82 5.66 -19.32
N ARG A 42 0.73 6.06 -19.98
CA ARG A 42 -0.35 6.84 -19.38
C ARG A 42 -1.32 5.92 -18.69
N MET A 43 -1.72 6.31 -17.50
CA MET A 43 -2.51 5.48 -16.61
C MET A 43 -3.66 6.27 -16.00
N GLN A 44 -4.71 5.55 -15.63
CA GLN A 44 -5.82 6.09 -14.85
C GLN A 44 -6.17 5.08 -13.76
N LEU A 45 -6.08 5.49 -12.50
CA LEU A 45 -6.71 4.74 -11.42
C LEU A 45 -8.19 5.10 -11.40
N GLN A 46 -9.03 4.20 -11.90
CA GLN A 46 -10.47 4.42 -11.94
C GLN A 46 -11.17 3.94 -10.69
N LEU A 47 -12.22 4.66 -10.33
CA LEU A 47 -13.16 4.34 -9.27
C LEU A 47 -14.56 4.66 -9.80
N TYR A 48 -15.46 3.66 -9.85
CA TYR A 48 -16.82 3.84 -10.40
C TYR A 48 -16.84 4.44 -11.81
N GLY A 49 -15.92 4.00 -12.67
CA GLY A 49 -15.84 4.42 -14.07
C GLY A 49 -15.23 5.81 -14.33
N ALA A 50 -14.85 6.55 -13.28
CA ALA A 50 -14.19 7.85 -13.41
C ALA A 50 -12.75 7.81 -12.86
N PRO A 51 -11.82 8.62 -13.41
CA PRO A 51 -10.44 8.67 -12.94
C PRO A 51 -10.36 9.36 -11.58
N LEU A 52 -9.90 8.63 -10.55
CA LEU A 52 -9.52 9.20 -9.26
C LEU A 52 -8.11 9.80 -9.32
N PHE A 53 -7.21 9.11 -10.02
CA PHE A 53 -5.88 9.62 -10.36
C PHE A 53 -5.60 9.40 -11.84
N TRP A 54 -5.02 10.39 -12.49
CA TRP A 54 -4.25 10.18 -13.71
C TRP A 54 -2.79 10.00 -13.34
N ALA A 55 -2.06 9.24 -14.16
CA ALA A 55 -0.64 9.07 -13.96
C ALA A 55 0.10 8.90 -15.28
N THR A 56 1.38 9.27 -15.31
CA THR A 56 2.25 8.96 -16.45
C THR A 56 3.69 8.72 -16.01
N VAL A 57 4.25 7.60 -16.43
CA VAL A 57 5.64 7.22 -16.12
C VAL A 57 6.58 8.02 -17.01
N LEU A 58 7.69 8.49 -16.44
CA LEU A 58 8.74 9.18 -17.18
C LEU A 58 9.29 8.32 -18.34
N ARG A 59 9.95 8.96 -19.31
CA ARG A 59 10.57 8.24 -20.44
C ARG A 59 11.75 7.37 -20.02
N ASP A 60 12.47 7.78 -19.00
CA ASP A 60 13.62 7.07 -18.42
C ASP A 60 13.20 6.01 -17.39
N HIS A 61 11.91 5.91 -17.08
CA HIS A 61 11.36 5.00 -16.09
C HIS A 61 11.87 5.23 -14.65
N CYS A 62 12.33 6.45 -14.35
CA CYS A 62 12.82 6.82 -13.03
C CYS A 62 11.73 7.26 -12.05
N GLY A 63 10.52 7.55 -12.54
CA GLY A 63 9.43 8.00 -11.69
C GLY A 63 8.10 8.12 -12.41
N VAL A 64 7.10 8.61 -11.69
CA VAL A 64 5.73 8.79 -12.19
C VAL A 64 5.14 10.12 -11.71
N TRP A 65 4.53 10.85 -12.65
CA TRP A 65 3.65 11.96 -12.32
C TRP A 65 2.28 11.44 -11.93
N LEU A 66 1.73 11.94 -10.83
CA LEU A 66 0.38 11.66 -10.35
C LEU A 66 -0.44 12.95 -10.34
N ILE A 67 -1.66 12.88 -10.90
CA ILE A 67 -2.61 13.98 -10.91
C ILE A 67 -3.89 13.51 -10.21
N TYR A 68 -4.17 14.13 -9.06
CA TYR A 68 -5.30 13.79 -8.21
C TYR A 68 -6.56 14.53 -8.66
N ASN A 69 -7.62 13.77 -8.98
CA ASN A 69 -8.94 14.32 -9.24
C ASN A 69 -9.70 14.61 -7.94
N GLN A 70 -9.51 15.81 -7.39
CA GLN A 70 -10.17 16.28 -6.16
C GLN A 70 -11.70 16.41 -6.26
N GLU A 71 -12.24 16.39 -7.48
CA GLU A 71 -13.68 16.51 -7.75
C GLU A 71 -14.36 15.15 -7.94
N HIS A 72 -13.63 14.04 -7.74
CA HIS A 72 -14.16 12.72 -8.02
C HIS A 72 -15.41 12.41 -7.16
N PRO A 73 -16.55 12.02 -7.78
CA PRO A 73 -17.83 11.89 -7.07
C PRO A 73 -17.82 10.76 -6.02
N GLY A 74 -17.06 9.69 -6.28
CA GLY A 74 -16.93 8.52 -5.41
C GLY A 74 -15.82 8.61 -4.36
N GLN A 75 -15.23 9.78 -4.13
CA GLN A 75 -13.98 9.89 -3.37
C GLN A 75 -14.15 9.66 -1.84
N ARG A 76 -15.38 9.78 -1.33
CA ARG A 76 -15.77 9.57 0.07
C ARG A 76 -16.58 8.28 0.25
N ASN A 77 -16.62 7.77 1.48
CA ASN A 77 -17.51 6.67 1.91
C ASN A 77 -17.35 5.34 1.15
N LEU A 78 -16.13 5.04 0.69
CA LEU A 78 -15.84 3.74 0.06
C LEU A 78 -15.97 2.56 1.03
N LEU A 79 -15.76 2.78 2.34
CA LEU A 79 -15.96 1.77 3.37
C LEU A 79 -17.02 2.23 4.38
N SER A 80 -17.57 1.27 5.11
CA SER A 80 -18.55 1.55 6.15
C SER A 80 -17.88 2.32 7.31
N PRO A 81 -18.50 3.39 7.82
CA PRO A 81 -17.91 4.13 8.93
C PRO A 81 -17.73 3.24 10.16
N ILE A 82 -16.50 3.18 10.70
CA ILE A 82 -16.24 2.50 11.98
C ILE A 82 -17.10 3.14 13.08
N ARG A 83 -17.88 2.32 13.78
CA ARG A 83 -18.73 2.72 14.91
C ARG A 83 -17.96 2.59 16.22
N ALA A 84 -18.27 3.44 17.19
CA ALA A 84 -17.64 3.45 18.52
C ALA A 84 -17.69 2.06 19.18
N GLN A 85 -18.86 1.42 19.21
CA GLN A 85 -19.04 0.08 19.76
C GLN A 85 -18.10 -0.98 19.15
N GLN A 86 -17.83 -0.88 17.84
CA GLN A 86 -16.94 -1.83 17.15
C GLN A 86 -15.48 -1.57 17.51
N ALA A 87 -15.08 -0.30 17.62
CA ALA A 87 -13.73 0.08 18.04
C ALA A 87 -13.48 -0.35 19.50
N GLU A 88 -14.42 -0.10 20.40
CA GLU A 88 -14.36 -0.53 21.81
C GLU A 88 -14.26 -2.05 21.93
N LYS A 89 -15.07 -2.80 21.18
CA LYS A 89 -15.04 -4.26 21.19
C LYS A 89 -13.68 -4.83 20.80
N ILE A 90 -13.03 -4.28 19.77
CA ILE A 90 -11.70 -4.76 19.33
C ILE A 90 -10.63 -4.31 20.32
N THR A 91 -10.74 -3.09 20.85
CA THR A 91 -9.79 -2.56 21.83
C THR A 91 -9.77 -3.35 23.15
N ALA A 92 -10.90 -3.95 23.52
CA ALA A 92 -11.00 -4.81 24.71
C ALA A 92 -10.28 -6.17 24.57
N LEU A 93 -9.85 -6.54 23.35
CA LEU A 93 -9.08 -7.77 23.12
C LEU A 93 -7.62 -7.60 23.54
N PRO A 94 -6.91 -8.72 23.84
CA PRO A 94 -5.47 -8.71 24.03
C PRO A 94 -4.75 -8.05 22.84
N SER A 95 -3.66 -7.31 23.10
CA SER A 95 -2.97 -6.49 22.09
C SER A 95 -2.58 -7.30 20.83
N GLU A 96 -2.13 -8.54 21.01
CA GLU A 96 -1.76 -9.47 19.95
C GLU A 96 -2.94 -9.88 19.03
N GLU A 97 -4.17 -9.84 19.53
CA GLU A 97 -5.37 -10.19 18.78
C GLU A 97 -6.01 -9.00 18.06
N GLN A 98 -5.70 -7.78 18.48
CA GLN A 98 -6.34 -6.56 17.95
C GLN A 98 -6.09 -6.39 16.45
N THR A 99 -4.83 -6.54 16.01
CA THR A 99 -4.45 -6.39 14.60
C THR A 99 -5.07 -7.45 13.70
N PRO A 100 -4.99 -8.76 14.02
CA PRO A 100 -5.74 -9.80 13.29
C PRO A 100 -7.24 -9.51 13.23
N GLN A 101 -7.83 -8.99 14.32
CA GLN A 101 -9.24 -8.69 14.36
C GLN A 101 -9.63 -7.48 13.49
N TRP A 102 -8.80 -6.44 13.43
CA TRP A 102 -8.98 -5.33 12.49
C TRP A 102 -8.85 -5.78 11.04
N CYS A 103 -7.92 -6.70 10.72
CA CYS A 103 -7.82 -7.29 9.39
C CYS A 103 -9.11 -8.03 9.02
N ARG A 104 -9.68 -8.83 9.94
CA ARG A 104 -10.96 -9.51 9.71
C ARG A 104 -12.12 -8.53 9.56
N TYR A 105 -12.12 -7.42 10.31
CA TYR A 105 -13.13 -6.37 10.18
C TYR A 105 -13.11 -5.77 8.77
N PHE A 106 -11.93 -5.35 8.28
CA PHE A 106 -11.81 -4.79 6.94
C PHE A 106 -12.09 -5.82 5.85
N ALA A 107 -11.63 -7.07 6.01
CA ALA A 107 -11.95 -8.15 5.06
C ALA A 107 -13.45 -8.34 4.88
N ARG A 108 -14.22 -8.37 5.99
CA ARG A 108 -15.69 -8.46 5.94
C ARG A 108 -16.29 -7.25 5.24
N ASP A 109 -15.92 -6.04 5.66
CA ASP A 109 -16.50 -4.83 5.07
C ASP A 109 -16.18 -4.73 3.58
N LEU A 110 -14.99 -5.16 3.12
CA LEU A 110 -14.63 -5.20 1.69
C LEU A 110 -15.42 -6.25 0.89
N GLN A 111 -15.73 -7.40 1.48
CA GLN A 111 -16.44 -8.52 0.81
C GLN A 111 -17.97 -8.39 0.85
N GLU A 112 -18.53 -7.71 1.85
CA GLU A 112 -19.98 -7.62 2.06
C GLU A 112 -20.65 -6.51 1.25
N ARG A 113 -19.88 -5.59 0.65
CA ARG A 113 -20.42 -4.44 -0.07
C ARG A 113 -21.22 -4.84 -1.29
N SER A 114 -22.21 -4.01 -1.60
CA SER A 114 -22.97 -4.10 -2.85
C SER A 114 -22.13 -3.71 -4.07
N SER A 115 -21.12 -2.85 -3.89
CA SER A 115 -20.16 -2.48 -4.94
C SER A 115 -18.77 -3.02 -4.55
N PRO A 116 -18.24 -4.04 -5.25
CA PRO A 116 -16.98 -4.67 -4.92
C PRO A 116 -15.80 -3.71 -5.07
N LEU A 117 -14.96 -3.60 -4.04
CA LEU A 117 -13.68 -2.87 -4.12
C LEU A 117 -12.49 -3.77 -4.44
N LEU A 118 -12.71 -5.08 -4.42
CA LEU A 118 -11.69 -6.08 -4.70
C LEU A 118 -12.01 -6.78 -6.01
N ALA A 119 -11.04 -6.80 -6.91
CA ALA A 119 -11.07 -7.69 -8.06
C ALA A 119 -10.94 -9.17 -7.61
N ALA A 120 -11.27 -10.09 -8.52
CA ALA A 120 -11.11 -11.53 -8.29
C ALA A 120 -9.67 -11.87 -7.90
N GLY A 121 -9.53 -12.92 -7.10
CA GLY A 121 -8.25 -13.52 -6.76
C GLY A 121 -7.91 -13.37 -5.28
N GLU A 122 -6.60 -13.42 -5.01
CA GLU A 122 -6.05 -13.40 -3.66
C GLU A 122 -5.62 -11.99 -3.25
N TRP A 123 -5.93 -11.63 -2.02
CA TRP A 123 -5.61 -10.34 -1.41
C TRP A 123 -5.02 -10.56 -0.03
N LEU A 124 -4.00 -9.79 0.31
CA LEU A 124 -3.39 -9.78 1.63
C LEU A 124 -3.70 -8.48 2.36
N LEU A 125 -4.16 -8.62 3.60
CA LEU A 125 -4.20 -7.56 4.60
C LEU A 125 -3.03 -7.78 5.56
N ARG A 126 -2.10 -6.84 5.59
CA ARG A 126 -0.86 -6.92 6.38
C ARG A 126 -0.68 -5.64 7.19
N PRO A 127 -0.32 -5.73 8.48
CA PRO A 127 -0.06 -4.53 9.27
C PRO A 127 1.21 -3.82 8.79
N LEU A 128 1.22 -2.51 9.01
CA LEU A 128 2.34 -1.63 8.80
C LEU A 128 2.44 -0.78 10.07
N ASN A 129 3.43 -1.11 10.90
CA ASN A 129 3.55 -0.65 12.28
C ASN A 129 4.68 0.36 12.42
N ILE A 130 4.56 1.26 13.40
CA ILE A 130 5.64 2.21 13.72
C ILE A 130 6.92 1.45 14.11
N VAL A 131 8.04 1.87 13.54
CA VAL A 131 9.35 1.32 13.84
C VAL A 131 9.95 2.13 15.00
N PRO A 132 10.26 1.49 16.14
CA PRO A 132 10.87 2.19 17.26
C PRO A 132 12.24 2.78 16.86
N PRO A 133 12.70 3.84 17.54
CA PRO A 133 13.99 4.44 17.23
C PRO A 133 15.10 3.43 17.48
N SER A 134 16.06 3.35 16.56
CA SER A 134 17.30 2.60 16.74
C SER A 134 18.24 3.38 17.67
N ALA A 135 17.89 3.47 18.95
CA ALA A 135 18.74 4.06 19.99
C ALA A 135 19.37 2.92 20.82
N PRO A 136 20.63 3.05 21.25
CA PRO A 136 21.29 2.05 22.10
C PRO A 136 20.68 1.95 23.51
N TYR A 137 19.72 2.82 23.85
CA TYR A 137 18.94 2.81 25.08
C TYR A 137 17.47 3.07 24.78
N ILE A 138 16.58 2.62 25.67
CA ILE A 138 15.14 2.82 25.56
C ILE A 138 14.84 4.31 25.71
N VAL A 139 14.37 4.96 24.64
CA VAL A 139 13.86 6.33 24.67
C VAL A 139 12.35 6.25 24.83
N SER A 140 11.84 6.60 26.01
CA SER A 140 10.39 6.66 26.29
C SER A 140 9.71 7.93 25.78
N ALA A 141 10.43 8.81 25.07
CA ALA A 141 9.87 10.02 24.50
C ALA A 141 9.09 9.72 23.21
N PRO A 142 7.90 10.32 23.00
CA PRO A 142 7.17 10.21 21.74
C PRO A 142 8.04 10.68 20.57
N GLN A 143 8.03 9.92 19.47
CA GLN A 143 8.71 10.37 18.26
C GLN A 143 7.93 11.51 17.61
N PRO A 144 8.60 12.63 17.26
CA PRO A 144 7.97 13.68 16.50
C PRO A 144 7.59 13.15 15.11
N ARG A 145 6.52 13.70 14.53
CA ARG A 145 5.93 13.26 13.24
C ARG A 145 6.99 13.05 12.16
N GLU A 146 7.93 13.99 12.04
CA GLU A 146 8.96 14.03 11.00
C GLU A 146 9.91 12.81 11.05
N LYS A 147 9.89 12.06 12.16
CA LYS A 147 10.72 10.85 12.34
C LYS A 147 9.91 9.56 12.27
N TRP A 148 8.60 9.63 12.00
CA TRP A 148 7.80 8.44 11.88
C TRP A 148 8.27 7.60 10.70
N ARG A 149 8.48 6.32 10.97
CA ARG A 149 8.79 5.31 9.98
C ARG A 149 7.95 4.09 10.27
N PHE A 150 7.27 3.57 9.27
CA PHE A 150 6.44 2.39 9.41
C PHE A 150 7.00 1.26 8.54
N ARG A 151 6.91 0.03 9.05
CA ARG A 151 7.36 -1.17 8.33
C ARG A 151 6.44 -2.35 8.61
N SER A 152 6.19 -3.15 7.59
CA SER A 152 5.48 -4.41 7.78
C SER A 152 6.33 -5.37 8.62
N PRO A 153 5.73 -6.30 9.37
CA PRO A 153 6.48 -7.30 10.11
C PRO A 153 7.47 -8.01 9.19
N VAL A 154 8.69 -8.23 9.65
CA VAL A 154 9.66 -9.02 8.90
C VAL A 154 9.17 -10.46 8.92
N THR A 155 8.97 -11.05 7.75
CA THR A 155 8.63 -12.47 7.62
C THR A 155 9.75 -13.17 6.88
N LYS A 156 10.17 -14.34 7.39
CA LYS A 156 11.08 -15.24 6.66
C LYS A 156 10.37 -16.04 5.56
N GLY A 157 9.07 -15.82 5.38
CA GLY A 157 8.24 -16.50 4.41
C GLY A 157 8.25 -15.88 3.01
N ILE A 158 7.48 -16.53 2.14
CA ILE A 158 7.45 -16.34 0.69
C ILE A 158 6.79 -15.01 0.25
N SER A 159 6.15 -14.27 1.17
CA SER A 159 5.25 -13.16 0.81
C SER A 159 5.92 -12.06 -0.02
N GLY A 160 7.20 -11.73 0.21
CA GLY A 160 7.89 -10.67 -0.53
C GLY A 160 7.43 -9.23 -0.24
N ALA A 161 6.40 -9.02 0.59
CA ALA A 161 5.91 -7.70 0.98
C ALA A 161 6.69 -7.10 2.17
N ASP A 162 7.72 -6.33 1.85
CA ASP A 162 8.41 -5.42 2.78
C ASP A 162 7.93 -3.98 2.59
N TRP A 163 6.66 -3.75 2.92
CA TRP A 163 6.06 -2.42 2.82
C TRP A 163 6.64 -1.46 3.86
N GLN A 164 6.90 -0.23 3.42
CA GLN A 164 7.49 0.83 4.22
C GLN A 164 6.79 2.13 3.90
N LEU A 165 6.71 3.01 4.90
CA LEU A 165 6.17 4.36 4.76
C LEU A 165 6.94 5.29 5.68
N TYR A 166 7.37 6.42 5.16
CA TYR A 166 8.12 7.43 5.89
C TYR A 166 7.24 8.66 6.16
N SER A 167 7.67 9.53 7.06
CA SER A 167 6.94 10.76 7.33
C SER A 167 6.85 11.67 6.11
N GLU A 168 7.86 11.69 5.24
CA GLU A 168 7.83 12.47 4.00
C GLU A 168 6.78 11.97 2.99
N ASP A 169 6.41 10.68 3.05
CA ASP A 169 5.40 10.09 2.17
C ASP A 169 3.96 10.43 2.60
N LEU A 170 3.80 11.00 3.80
CA LEU A 170 2.49 11.27 4.41
C LEU A 170 1.91 12.60 3.91
N PRO A 171 0.68 12.61 3.38
CA PRO A 171 0.12 13.79 2.73
C PRO A 171 -0.31 14.84 3.75
N ASP A 172 -0.40 16.10 3.33
CA ASP A 172 -1.29 17.06 3.98
C ASP A 172 -2.74 16.71 3.64
N LEU A 173 -3.50 16.24 4.63
CA LEU A 173 -4.90 15.89 4.43
C LEU A 173 -5.83 17.10 4.42
N GLN A 174 -5.42 18.26 4.93
CA GLN A 174 -6.22 19.49 4.91
C GLN A 174 -6.01 20.27 3.62
N SER A 175 -4.88 20.07 2.95
CA SER A 175 -4.56 20.67 1.67
C SER A 175 -3.81 19.69 0.76
N PRO A 176 -4.47 18.62 0.28
CA PRO A 176 -3.80 17.59 -0.51
C PRO A 176 -3.30 18.15 -1.84
N GLU A 177 -2.05 17.87 -2.17
CA GLU A 177 -1.45 18.24 -3.45
C GLU A 177 -2.22 17.62 -4.62
N ARG A 178 -2.36 18.39 -5.69
CA ARG A 178 -3.08 17.96 -6.89
C ARG A 178 -2.13 17.31 -7.89
N VAL A 179 -0.92 17.82 -8.00
CA VAL A 179 0.14 17.29 -8.85
C VAL A 179 1.27 16.84 -7.94
N MET A 180 1.65 15.57 -8.04
CA MET A 180 2.70 14.96 -7.22
C MET A 180 3.66 14.21 -8.13
N PHE A 181 4.95 14.20 -7.77
CA PHE A 181 5.96 13.37 -8.41
C PHE A 181 6.40 12.26 -7.46
N VAL A 182 6.51 11.05 -7.98
CA VAL A 182 7.07 9.90 -7.25
C VAL A 182 8.35 9.48 -7.94
N ASP A 183 9.47 9.72 -7.26
CA ASP A 183 10.80 9.22 -7.65
C ASP A 183 10.95 7.76 -7.18
N TRP A 184 11.20 6.84 -8.11
CA TRP A 184 11.35 5.41 -7.82
C TRP A 184 12.75 5.00 -7.34
N TRP A 185 13.74 5.88 -7.43
CA TRP A 185 15.11 5.63 -7.00
C TRP A 185 15.39 6.19 -5.61
N PHE A 186 14.90 7.40 -5.31
CA PHE A 186 15.26 8.13 -4.09
C PHE A 186 14.06 8.49 -3.20
N GLY A 187 12.84 8.23 -3.68
CA GLY A 187 11.59 8.52 -2.95
C GLY A 187 10.93 7.28 -2.36
N GLY A 188 10.12 7.50 -1.32
CA GLY A 188 9.24 6.49 -0.74
C GLY A 188 7.93 6.34 -1.52
N TYR A 189 7.10 5.37 -1.09
CA TYR A 189 5.81 5.11 -1.70
C TYR A 189 4.76 6.10 -1.15
N LEU A 190 4.45 7.17 -1.89
CA LEU A 190 3.52 8.21 -1.42
C LEU A 190 2.20 7.63 -0.89
N LEU A 191 1.69 8.19 0.21
CA LEU A 191 0.35 7.91 0.70
C LEU A 191 -0.65 8.91 0.11
N LEU A 192 -1.43 8.44 -0.85
CA LEU A 192 -2.36 9.23 -1.63
C LEU A 192 -3.71 9.38 -0.90
N PRO A 193 -4.18 10.63 -0.68
CA PRO A 193 -5.49 10.90 -0.14
C PRO A 193 -6.59 10.69 -1.18
N ARG A 194 -7.84 10.70 -0.72
CA ARG A 194 -9.03 10.68 -1.57
C ARG A 194 -9.97 11.85 -1.31
N TYR A 195 -9.72 12.63 -0.28
CA TYR A 195 -10.49 13.83 -0.02
C TYR A 195 -9.78 14.64 1.06
N THR A 196 -10.06 15.94 1.04
CA THR A 196 -9.65 16.86 2.09
C THR A 196 -10.37 16.55 3.40
N ALA A 197 -9.60 16.37 4.47
CA ALA A 197 -10.10 16.22 5.83
C ALA A 197 -10.67 17.55 6.34
N GLU A 198 -11.86 17.50 6.92
CA GLU A 198 -12.53 18.69 7.46
C GLU A 198 -12.05 18.99 8.90
N PRO A 199 -11.31 20.10 9.13
CA PRO A 199 -10.61 20.34 10.40
C PRO A 199 -11.52 20.53 11.61
N GLN A 200 -12.78 20.95 11.40
CA GLN A 200 -13.73 21.25 12.49
C GLN A 200 -14.83 20.21 12.66
N SER A 201 -14.77 19.09 11.92
CA SER A 201 -15.79 18.06 12.00
C SER A 201 -15.87 17.45 13.41
N SER A 202 -17.09 17.21 13.90
CA SER A 202 -17.33 16.52 15.18
C SER A 202 -16.69 15.12 15.21
N ARG A 203 -16.64 14.46 14.03
CA ARG A 203 -16.00 13.16 13.84
C ARG A 203 -14.48 13.23 14.04
N LEU A 204 -13.81 14.28 13.59
CA LEU A 204 -12.37 14.48 13.86
C LEU A 204 -12.12 14.69 15.36
N LYS A 205 -12.93 15.51 16.04
CA LYS A 205 -12.83 15.72 17.50
C LYS A 205 -12.95 14.41 18.28
N TYR A 206 -13.87 13.53 17.87
CA TYR A 206 -14.00 12.19 18.42
C TYR A 206 -12.71 11.37 18.19
N TRP A 207 -12.21 11.29 16.96
CA TRP A 207 -10.99 10.50 16.69
C TRP A 207 -9.75 11.03 17.40
N ARG A 208 -9.61 12.35 17.58
CA ARG A 208 -8.55 12.96 18.41
C ARG A 208 -8.62 12.50 19.86
N LYS A 209 -9.84 12.42 20.43
CA LYS A 209 -10.03 11.84 21.77
C LYS A 209 -9.56 10.38 21.82
N ILE A 210 -9.99 9.57 20.86
CA ILE A 210 -9.61 8.15 20.78
C ILE A 210 -8.09 7.96 20.58
N ALA A 211 -7.45 8.85 19.81
CA ALA A 211 -5.99 8.87 19.63
C ALA A 211 -5.26 9.10 20.95
N ARG A 212 -5.65 10.11 21.74
CA ARG A 212 -5.07 10.37 23.07
C ARG A 212 -5.24 9.20 24.05
N GLU A 213 -6.29 8.41 23.89
CA GLU A 213 -6.50 7.20 24.69
C GLU A 213 -5.64 6.00 24.22
N GLY A 214 -4.89 6.13 23.11
CA GLY A 214 -4.07 5.05 22.54
C GLY A 214 -4.88 3.96 21.85
N LYS A 215 -6.12 4.25 21.46
CA LYS A 215 -7.10 3.25 20.95
C LYS A 215 -7.50 3.49 19.49
N LEU A 216 -6.71 4.27 18.77
CA LEU A 216 -7.04 4.68 17.41
C LEU A 216 -7.06 3.46 16.47
N PRO A 217 -8.19 3.18 15.78
CA PRO A 217 -8.23 2.08 14.82
C PRO A 217 -7.27 2.29 13.63
N PRO A 218 -6.71 1.21 13.05
CA PRO A 218 -5.71 1.29 11.98
C PRO A 218 -6.27 1.84 10.66
N VAL A 219 -5.54 2.74 10.02
CA VAL A 219 -5.88 3.29 8.69
C VAL A 219 -5.72 2.20 7.64
N LEU A 220 -6.76 1.95 6.83
CA LEU A 220 -6.70 0.97 5.75
C LEU A 220 -6.15 1.66 4.51
N ILE A 221 -5.05 1.12 3.95
CA ILE A 221 -4.39 1.66 2.76
C ILE A 221 -4.24 0.56 1.72
N TRP A 222 -4.31 0.89 0.44
CA TRP A 222 -4.17 -0.05 -0.68
C TRP A 222 -2.89 0.23 -1.45
N TYR A 223 -1.98 -0.74 -1.51
CA TYR A 223 -0.80 -0.64 -2.34
C TYR A 223 -1.12 -0.81 -3.82
N ILE A 224 -0.74 0.17 -4.63
CA ILE A 224 -0.93 0.18 -6.08
C ILE A 224 0.42 0.03 -6.77
N SER A 225 0.73 -1.19 -7.22
CA SER A 225 2.07 -1.53 -7.72
C SER A 225 2.47 -0.72 -8.96
N GLY A 226 1.53 -0.40 -9.83
CA GLY A 226 1.81 0.38 -11.06
C GLY A 226 2.09 1.86 -10.80
N LEU A 227 1.77 2.36 -9.61
CA LEU A 227 2.05 3.75 -9.20
C LEU A 227 3.18 3.82 -8.17
N ALA A 228 3.63 2.68 -7.62
CA ALA A 228 4.52 2.64 -6.46
C ALA A 228 4.00 3.57 -5.34
N SER A 229 2.74 3.43 -4.95
CA SER A 229 2.11 4.32 -3.95
C SER A 229 0.97 3.63 -3.23
N TYR A 230 0.58 4.16 -2.08
CA TYR A 230 -0.55 3.70 -1.29
C TYR A 230 -1.76 4.62 -1.49
N LEU A 231 -2.97 4.08 -1.61
CA LEU A 231 -4.20 4.85 -1.57
C LEU A 231 -4.88 4.69 -0.20
N ILE A 232 -5.27 5.78 0.46
CA ILE A 232 -6.05 5.68 1.69
C ILE A 232 -7.46 5.15 1.35
N LEU A 233 -7.75 3.92 1.79
CA LEU A 233 -9.05 3.31 1.60
C LEU A 233 -10.06 3.70 2.69
N ASP A 234 -9.62 3.80 3.93
CA ASP A 234 -10.43 4.30 5.04
C ASP A 234 -9.52 4.84 6.14
N GLY A 235 -9.99 5.91 6.80
CA GLY A 235 -9.29 6.48 7.94
C GLY A 235 -8.63 7.83 7.73
N HIS A 236 -9.01 8.63 6.72
CA HIS A 236 -8.50 10.00 6.55
C HIS A 236 -8.61 10.83 7.84
N LEU A 237 -9.76 10.81 8.53
CA LEU A 237 -9.91 11.53 9.80
C LEU A 237 -9.13 10.91 10.97
N ARG A 238 -8.82 9.61 10.91
CA ARG A 238 -8.00 8.93 11.92
C ARG A 238 -6.54 9.31 11.73
N LEU A 239 -6.06 9.35 10.48
CA LEU A 239 -4.74 9.85 10.14
C LEU A 239 -4.59 11.34 10.50
N GLN A 240 -5.59 12.17 10.20
CA GLN A 240 -5.57 13.58 10.63
C GLN A 240 -5.57 13.71 12.16
N ALA A 241 -6.36 12.91 12.88
CA ALA A 241 -6.34 12.91 14.34
C ALA A 241 -4.96 12.51 14.89
N ALA A 242 -4.30 11.54 14.26
CA ALA A 242 -2.93 11.15 14.60
C ALA A 242 -1.93 12.31 14.40
N TYR A 243 -2.06 13.07 13.29
CA TYR A 243 -1.27 14.30 13.07
C TYR A 243 -1.49 15.34 14.16
N ASP A 244 -2.75 15.67 14.44
CA ASP A 244 -3.13 16.72 15.39
C ASP A 244 -2.66 16.42 16.82
N GLU A 245 -2.61 15.14 17.19
CA GLU A 245 -2.18 14.69 18.52
C GLU A 245 -0.70 14.28 18.56
N ASN A 246 0.01 14.30 17.42
CA ASN A 246 1.37 13.80 17.27
C ASN A 246 1.54 12.37 17.84
N ILE A 247 0.59 11.49 17.52
CA ILE A 247 0.58 10.08 17.93
C ILE A 247 0.68 9.21 16.68
N PRO A 248 1.68 8.34 16.54
CA PRO A 248 1.81 7.48 15.36
C PRO A 248 0.55 6.63 15.14
N PRO A 249 -0.06 6.66 13.94
CA PRO A 249 -1.14 5.75 13.60
C PRO A 249 -0.60 4.34 13.37
N SER A 250 -1.50 3.36 13.34
CA SER A 250 -1.23 2.05 12.74
C SER A 250 -1.88 1.98 11.36
N PHE A 251 -1.29 1.20 10.46
CA PHE A 251 -1.81 0.99 9.12
C PHE A 251 -2.07 -0.50 8.87
N ILE A 252 -3.04 -0.79 8.01
CA ILE A 252 -3.21 -2.10 7.38
C ILE A 252 -3.11 -1.90 5.87
N VAL A 253 -2.12 -2.54 5.26
CA VAL A 253 -1.90 -2.57 3.83
C VAL A 253 -2.73 -3.68 3.21
N LEU A 254 -3.64 -3.31 2.34
CA LEU A 254 -4.28 -4.18 1.36
C LEU A 254 -3.39 -4.26 0.13
N SER A 255 -3.10 -5.47 -0.34
CA SER A 255 -2.40 -5.69 -1.61
C SER A 255 -2.94 -6.93 -2.29
N GLN A 256 -3.07 -6.90 -3.61
CA GLN A 256 -3.38 -8.11 -4.35
C GLN A 256 -2.13 -8.99 -4.41
N TYR A 257 -2.33 -10.29 -4.20
CA TYR A 257 -1.28 -11.27 -3.97
C TYR A 257 -1.50 -12.45 -4.91
N HIS A 258 -0.41 -12.99 -5.45
CA HIS A 258 -0.41 -14.25 -6.18
C HIS A 258 0.85 -15.03 -5.82
N GLU A 259 0.72 -16.31 -5.52
CA GLU A 259 1.88 -17.20 -5.42
C GLU A 259 2.30 -17.62 -6.82
N CYS A 260 3.53 -17.31 -7.19
CA CYS A 260 4.16 -17.76 -8.42
C CYS A 260 5.12 -18.90 -8.09
N SER A 261 5.13 -19.93 -8.94
CA SER A 261 6.16 -20.96 -8.92
C SER A 261 7.09 -20.79 -10.11
N TYR A 262 8.37 -21.01 -9.89
CA TYR A 262 9.39 -21.08 -10.92
C TYR A 262 10.19 -22.36 -10.74
N GLU A 263 10.50 -23.04 -11.85
CA GLU A 263 11.38 -24.19 -11.88
C GLU A 263 12.82 -23.71 -12.09
N PRO A 264 13.71 -23.83 -11.08
CA PRO A 264 15.08 -23.37 -11.23
C PRO A 264 15.84 -24.20 -12.25
N ASP A 265 16.72 -23.55 -12.99
CA ASP A 265 17.67 -24.20 -13.88
C ASP A 265 18.63 -25.10 -13.08
N PRO A 266 18.63 -26.43 -13.30
CA PRO A 266 19.52 -27.36 -12.61
C PRO A 266 21.01 -27.00 -12.75
N ASP A 267 21.42 -26.48 -13.92
CA ASP A 267 22.82 -26.13 -14.18
C ASP A 267 23.23 -24.90 -13.34
N ALA A 268 22.32 -23.94 -13.18
CA ALA A 268 22.51 -22.78 -12.30
C ALA A 268 22.59 -23.19 -10.82
N ILE A 269 21.75 -24.15 -10.39
CA ILE A 269 21.81 -24.72 -9.03
C ILE A 269 23.20 -25.34 -8.80
N GLU A 270 23.63 -26.23 -9.69
CA GLU A 270 24.90 -26.94 -9.54
C GLU A 270 26.07 -25.97 -9.46
N LYS A 271 26.10 -24.94 -10.32
CA LYS A 271 27.14 -23.92 -10.31
C LYS A 271 27.24 -23.17 -8.98
N VAL A 272 26.10 -22.81 -8.37
CA VAL A 272 26.07 -22.16 -7.05
C VAL A 272 26.54 -23.11 -5.96
N GLN A 273 26.11 -24.37 -5.99
CA GLN A 273 26.55 -25.38 -5.01
C GLN A 273 28.06 -25.63 -5.08
N GLN A 274 28.63 -25.75 -6.28
CA GLN A 274 30.07 -25.89 -6.47
C GLN A 274 30.84 -24.69 -5.91
N ALA A 275 30.34 -23.47 -6.12
CA ALA A 275 30.94 -22.25 -5.57
C ALA A 275 30.90 -22.21 -4.03
N LEU A 276 29.76 -22.55 -3.42
CA LEU A 276 29.62 -22.64 -1.96
C LEU A 276 30.53 -23.71 -1.37
N ALA A 277 30.60 -24.89 -1.98
CA ALA A 277 31.49 -25.97 -1.55
C ALA A 277 32.96 -25.54 -1.61
N HIS A 278 33.37 -24.83 -2.67
CA HIS A 278 34.71 -24.28 -2.79
C HIS A 278 35.02 -23.22 -1.72
N GLN A 279 34.07 -22.32 -1.45
CA GLN A 279 34.20 -21.32 -0.38
C GLN A 279 34.38 -21.98 0.99
N MET A 280 33.59 -23.01 1.30
CA MET A 280 33.70 -23.77 2.55
C MET A 280 35.04 -24.50 2.69
N ARG A 281 35.61 -24.99 1.57
CA ARG A 281 36.94 -25.62 1.59
C ARG A 281 38.08 -24.62 1.81
N LYS A 282 37.95 -23.40 1.26
CA LYS A 282 39.00 -22.38 1.34
C LYS A 282 38.96 -21.56 2.63
N ASN A 283 37.78 -21.38 3.22
CA ASN A 283 37.62 -20.57 4.42
C ASN A 283 37.54 -21.47 5.67
N PRO A 284 38.48 -21.38 6.63
CA PRO A 284 38.44 -22.15 7.88
C PRO A 284 37.27 -21.75 8.81
N HIS A 285 36.68 -20.57 8.62
CA HIS A 285 35.52 -20.09 9.36
C HIS A 285 34.44 -19.56 8.39
N PRO A 286 33.72 -20.45 7.68
CA PRO A 286 32.70 -20.03 6.74
C PRO A 286 31.49 -19.43 7.46
N ASP A 287 30.86 -18.43 6.84
CA ASP A 287 29.57 -17.90 7.31
C ASP A 287 28.46 -18.91 7.00
N VAL A 288 28.24 -19.82 7.95
CA VAL A 288 27.21 -20.87 7.85
C VAL A 288 25.82 -20.28 7.67
N SER A 289 25.54 -19.12 8.26
CA SER A 289 24.24 -18.45 8.16
C SER A 289 24.00 -17.97 6.73
N GLY A 290 24.98 -17.27 6.14
CA GLY A 290 24.92 -16.82 4.74
C GLY A 290 24.83 -17.97 3.74
N ILE A 291 25.57 -19.07 3.98
CA ILE A 291 25.50 -20.28 3.15
C ILE A 291 24.11 -20.92 3.21
N ASN A 292 23.57 -21.10 4.42
CA ASN A 292 22.22 -21.65 4.59
C ASN A 292 21.17 -20.77 3.92
N GLN A 293 21.28 -19.44 4.05
CA GLN A 293 20.38 -18.51 3.38
C GLN A 293 20.45 -18.63 1.86
N THR A 294 21.67 -18.79 1.32
CA THR A 294 21.88 -18.98 -0.12
C THR A 294 21.25 -20.29 -0.60
N LEU A 295 21.44 -21.39 0.14
CA LEU A 295 20.82 -22.69 -0.19
C LEU A 295 19.29 -22.64 -0.11
N ILE A 296 18.74 -22.01 0.93
CA ILE A 296 17.29 -21.80 1.05
C ILE A 296 16.77 -21.04 -0.17
N SER A 297 17.41 -19.92 -0.53
CA SER A 297 17.02 -19.12 -1.68
C SER A 297 17.16 -19.87 -3.01
N LEU A 298 18.17 -20.72 -3.17
CA LEU A 298 18.42 -21.50 -4.38
C LEU A 298 17.34 -22.56 -4.64
N TYR A 299 16.82 -23.17 -3.57
CA TYR A 299 15.77 -24.19 -3.63
C TYR A 299 14.36 -23.64 -3.39
N GLN A 300 14.23 -22.34 -3.15
CA GLN A 300 12.94 -21.71 -3.01
C GLN A 300 12.28 -21.56 -4.38
N THR A 301 11.32 -22.42 -4.69
CA THR A 301 10.64 -22.43 -6.00
C THR A 301 9.36 -21.60 -6.03
N ARG A 302 8.98 -21.03 -4.90
CA ARG A 302 7.72 -20.29 -4.70
C ARG A 302 8.02 -18.89 -4.21
N TYR A 303 7.36 -17.92 -4.82
CA TYR A 303 7.49 -16.49 -4.52
C TYR A 303 6.13 -15.80 -4.52
N GLY A 304 5.92 -14.96 -3.51
CA GLY A 304 4.76 -14.09 -3.42
C GLY A 304 4.95 -12.89 -4.33
N ARG A 305 4.02 -12.67 -5.24
CA ARG A 305 3.99 -11.49 -6.09
C ARG A 305 2.86 -10.58 -5.66
N HIS A 306 3.19 -9.32 -5.42
CA HIS A 306 2.23 -8.26 -5.18
C HIS A 306 2.04 -7.46 -6.45
N SER A 307 0.82 -7.43 -6.97
CA SER A 307 0.52 -6.78 -8.25
C SER A 307 -0.87 -6.18 -8.23
N THR A 308 -1.04 -5.00 -8.79
CA THR A 308 -2.36 -4.43 -9.05
C THR A 308 -2.87 -4.88 -10.41
N ARG A 309 -4.06 -5.47 -10.45
CA ARG A 309 -4.76 -5.76 -11.70
C ARG A 309 -4.88 -4.48 -12.53
N SER A 310 -4.33 -4.53 -13.75
CA SER A 310 -4.46 -3.48 -14.73
C SER A 310 -5.20 -3.97 -15.97
N ARG A 311 -5.89 -3.06 -16.66
CA ARG A 311 -6.50 -3.30 -17.97
C ARG A 311 -5.88 -2.34 -18.98
N ALA A 312 -5.46 -2.89 -20.12
CA ALA A 312 -4.96 -2.08 -21.22
C ALA A 312 -6.11 -1.30 -21.87
N ILE A 313 -5.89 -0.02 -22.15
CA ILE A 313 -6.76 0.81 -22.99
C ILE A 313 -6.09 1.06 -24.34
N LEU A 314 -6.86 0.86 -25.42
CA LEU A 314 -6.39 1.08 -26.79
C LEU A 314 -6.54 2.55 -27.17
N GLY A 315 -5.64 3.05 -28.01
CA GLY A 315 -5.62 4.44 -28.49
C GLY A 315 -4.23 5.04 -28.52
N ASN A 316 -4.11 6.29 -28.95
CA ASN A 316 -2.85 7.04 -29.01
C ASN A 316 -2.55 7.86 -27.74
N GLY A 317 -3.48 7.87 -26.78
CA GLY A 317 -3.34 8.61 -25.52
C GLY A 317 -3.73 10.09 -25.57
N ASN A 318 -4.24 10.61 -26.70
CA ASN A 318 -4.63 12.02 -26.82
C ASN A 318 -5.78 12.40 -25.88
N ALA A 319 -6.79 11.53 -25.75
CA ALA A 319 -7.91 11.76 -24.83
C ALA A 319 -7.43 11.94 -23.37
N TRP A 320 -6.40 11.20 -22.97
CA TRP A 320 -5.79 11.36 -21.66
C TRP A 320 -5.10 12.74 -21.51
N GLU A 321 -4.36 13.18 -22.54
CA GLU A 321 -3.71 14.51 -22.52
C GLU A 321 -4.73 15.63 -22.44
N GLU A 322 -5.79 15.54 -23.25
CA GLU A 322 -6.87 16.51 -23.27
C GLU A 322 -7.57 16.60 -21.91
N ASP A 323 -7.87 15.45 -21.30
CA ASP A 323 -8.51 15.39 -19.99
C ASP A 323 -7.64 15.99 -18.89
N VAL A 324 -6.36 15.61 -18.83
CA VAL A 324 -5.42 16.14 -17.83
C VAL A 324 -5.15 17.62 -18.05
N SER A 325 -4.94 18.05 -19.30
CA SER A 325 -4.73 19.46 -19.63
C SER A 325 -5.95 20.28 -19.26
N ARG A 326 -7.16 19.84 -19.64
CA ARG A 326 -8.41 20.52 -19.30
C ARG A 326 -8.60 20.62 -17.79
N TYR A 327 -8.32 19.54 -17.06
CA TYR A 327 -8.41 19.49 -15.60
C TYR A 327 -7.46 20.51 -14.96
N LEU A 328 -6.17 20.48 -15.30
CA LEU A 328 -5.14 21.34 -14.70
C LEU A 328 -5.36 22.82 -15.05
N HIS A 329 -5.73 23.16 -16.29
CA HIS A 329 -6.06 24.54 -16.66
C HIS A 329 -7.24 25.10 -15.86
N ARG A 330 -8.30 24.30 -15.70
CA ARG A 330 -9.48 24.70 -14.92
C ARG A 330 -9.13 24.98 -13.45
N HIS A 331 -8.15 24.27 -12.90
CA HIS A 331 -7.66 24.46 -11.53
C HIS A 331 -6.47 25.42 -11.42
N GLN A 332 -6.05 26.05 -12.53
CA GLN A 332 -4.90 26.95 -12.59
C GLN A 332 -3.58 26.30 -12.12
N ASP A 333 -3.46 24.98 -12.23
CA ASP A 333 -2.36 24.18 -11.71
C ASP A 333 -1.51 23.63 -12.86
N THR A 334 -1.01 24.56 -13.69
CA THR A 334 -0.37 24.25 -14.97
C THR A 334 1.16 24.21 -14.89
N GLY A 335 1.74 24.44 -13.70
CA GLY A 335 3.19 24.58 -13.50
C GLY A 335 3.99 23.41 -14.07
N HIS A 336 3.49 22.18 -13.90
CA HIS A 336 4.15 20.96 -14.38
C HIS A 336 3.51 20.37 -15.65
N LEU A 337 2.56 21.06 -16.29
CA LEU A 337 1.79 20.48 -17.39
C LEU A 337 2.69 20.06 -18.56
N ALA A 338 3.67 20.88 -18.93
CA ALA A 338 4.61 20.55 -20.00
C ALA A 338 5.40 19.26 -19.67
N ALA A 339 5.98 19.19 -18.47
CA ALA A 339 6.74 18.03 -17.99
C ALA A 339 5.89 16.75 -17.95
N ILE A 340 4.65 16.85 -17.47
CA ILE A 340 3.68 15.74 -17.44
C ILE A 340 3.41 15.23 -18.86
N LEU A 341 3.10 16.12 -19.81
CA LEU A 341 2.77 15.72 -21.18
C LEU A 341 3.98 15.13 -21.92
N GLN A 342 5.17 15.69 -21.69
CA GLN A 342 6.42 15.26 -22.30
C GLN A 342 7.02 14.03 -21.61
N ARG A 343 6.56 13.70 -20.40
CA ARG A 343 7.05 12.61 -19.53
C ARG A 343 8.50 12.83 -19.08
N THR A 344 8.79 14.05 -18.65
CA THR A 344 10.07 14.49 -18.07
C THR A 344 9.86 14.93 -16.62
N GLU A 345 10.93 14.97 -15.83
CA GLU A 345 10.90 15.52 -14.48
C GLU A 345 10.91 17.07 -14.52
N GLU A 346 11.75 17.64 -15.40
CA GLU A 346 11.92 19.08 -15.53
C GLU A 346 10.88 19.71 -16.48
N THR A 347 10.49 20.93 -16.14
CA THR A 347 9.76 21.85 -17.03
C THR A 347 10.77 22.68 -17.81
N GLU A 348 11.09 22.28 -19.04
CA GLU A 348 11.83 23.14 -19.98
C GLU A 348 11.01 24.36 -20.42
#